data_AF-A0A519L0M3-F1
#
_entry.id   AF-A0A519L0M3-F1
#
_cell.length_a   1.000
_cell.length_b   1.000
_cell.length_c   1.000
_cell.angle_alpha   90.00
_cell.angle_beta   90.00
_cell.angle_gamma   90.00
#
_symmetry.space_group_name_H-M   'P 1'
#
loop_
_entity.id
_entity.type
_entity.pdbx_description
1 polymer ?
#
loop_
_entity_poly.entity_id
_entity_poly.type
_entity_poly.pdbx_seq_one_letter_code
_entity_poly.pdbx_strand_id
1 'polypeptide(L)'
;MILTLALLAPLATASAPSRAVAVEPVAPVTAADRVLGRADAPVTVIEYASFSCHHCADWHNMVFPLFKQRLIDTGQVRYVFRDLPTNPPELSGPAAALARCAAPGKFFDVASVLMHGQSAVLNGGDQQDWYAPAITASGRTKPQIDACIALPATRAAIQRDIQTAVDAGVTGTPAFFVNGRLVADRSLGGLEVAVRAAAAAR
;
A
#
# COMPACT_ATOMS: atom_id res chain seq x y z
N MET A 1 -78.91 7.82 19.48
CA MET A 1 -77.67 7.02 19.41
C MET A 1 -76.51 7.99 19.29
N ILE A 2 -75.73 8.15 20.36
CA ILE A 2 -74.62 9.10 20.47
C ILE A 2 -73.36 8.38 19.99
N LEU A 3 -72.78 8.83 18.88
CA LEU A 3 -71.56 8.25 18.31
C LEU A 3 -70.36 9.12 18.75
N THR A 4 -69.62 8.65 19.76
CA THR A 4 -68.40 9.28 20.26
C THR A 4 -67.22 8.97 19.34
N LEU A 5 -66.67 10.00 18.70
CA LEU A 5 -65.49 9.93 17.84
C LEU A 5 -64.24 10.09 18.72
N ALA A 6 -63.48 9.02 18.93
CA ALA A 6 -62.21 9.06 19.66
C ALA A 6 -61.07 9.55 18.74
N LEU A 7 -60.49 10.71 19.06
CA LEU A 7 -59.28 11.22 18.42
C LEU A 7 -58.06 10.43 18.93
N LEU A 8 -57.40 9.67 18.04
CA LEU A 8 -56.05 9.15 18.29
C LEU A 8 -55.02 10.18 17.81
N ALA A 9 -54.15 10.63 18.72
CA ALA A 9 -52.98 11.43 18.38
C ALA A 9 -51.83 10.51 17.90
N PRO A 10 -51.07 10.90 16.85
CA PRO A 10 -49.98 10.07 16.36
C PRO A 10 -48.74 10.25 17.25
N LEU A 11 -48.18 9.12 17.70
CA LEU A 11 -46.87 9.04 18.34
C LEU A 11 -45.80 9.32 17.28
N ALA A 12 -45.16 10.49 17.37
CA ALA A 12 -44.00 10.82 16.56
C ALA A 12 -42.78 10.07 17.09
N THR A 13 -42.32 9.06 16.35
CA THR A 13 -41.08 8.33 16.63
C THR A 13 -39.91 9.12 16.06
N ALA A 14 -39.13 9.76 16.93
CA ALA A 14 -37.86 10.37 16.54
C ALA A 14 -36.79 9.29 16.35
N SER A 15 -36.44 8.99 15.10
CA SER A 15 -35.32 8.12 14.75
C SER A 15 -34.02 8.93 14.77
N ALA A 16 -33.14 8.65 15.73
CA ALA A 16 -31.78 9.17 15.73
C ALA A 16 -30.98 8.53 14.57
N PRO A 17 -30.15 9.28 13.84
CA PRO A 17 -29.35 8.70 12.77
C PRO A 17 -28.24 7.83 13.38
N SER A 18 -28.24 6.54 13.01
CA SER A 18 -27.12 5.66 13.26
C SER A 18 -25.91 6.18 12.50
N ARG A 19 -24.85 6.58 13.22
CA ARG A 19 -23.54 6.85 12.61
C ARG A 19 -23.05 5.53 12.02
N ALA A 20 -23.17 5.38 10.70
CA ALA A 20 -22.49 4.32 9.98
C ALA A 20 -20.98 4.45 10.27
N VAL A 21 -20.45 3.52 11.06
CA VAL A 21 -19.00 3.31 11.13
C VAL A 21 -18.58 2.90 9.73
N ALA A 22 -17.88 3.79 9.03
CA ALA A 22 -17.30 3.47 7.75
C ALA A 22 -16.34 2.29 7.96
N VAL A 23 -16.71 1.12 7.46
CA VAL A 23 -15.81 -0.03 7.41
C VAL A 23 -14.69 0.38 6.46
N GLU A 24 -13.48 0.61 6.99
CA GLU A 24 -12.33 0.87 6.14
C GLU A 24 -12.02 -0.42 5.36
N PRO A 25 -12.11 -0.40 4.02
CA PRO A 25 -11.93 -1.61 3.22
C PRO A 25 -10.50 -2.17 3.25
N VAL A 26 -9.53 -1.46 3.84
CA VAL A 26 -8.12 -1.91 3.90
C VAL A 26 -7.73 -2.34 5.31
N ALA A 27 -7.00 -3.45 5.42
CA ALA A 27 -6.50 -3.93 6.71
C ALA A 27 -5.59 -2.88 7.39
N PRO A 28 -5.69 -2.70 8.72
CA PRO A 28 -4.87 -1.72 9.46
C PRO A 28 -3.37 -1.90 9.24
N VAL A 29 -2.61 -0.81 9.39
CA VAL A 29 -1.15 -0.87 9.29
C VAL A 29 -0.56 -1.56 10.52
N THR A 30 0.34 -2.52 10.31
CA THR A 30 0.98 -3.31 11.37
C THR A 30 2.50 -3.17 11.36
N ALA A 31 3.18 -3.75 12.34
CA ALA A 31 4.65 -3.79 12.37
C ALA A 31 5.27 -4.61 11.23
N ALA A 32 4.48 -5.44 10.53
CA ALA A 32 4.95 -6.22 9.39
C ALA A 32 4.99 -5.39 8.08
N ASP A 33 4.34 -4.23 8.06
CA ASP A 33 4.33 -3.32 6.92
C ASP A 33 5.67 -2.60 6.72
N ARG A 34 5.90 -2.11 5.50
CA ARG A 34 7.08 -1.31 5.16
C ARG A 34 6.67 0.13 5.09
N VAL A 35 7.22 0.95 5.99
CA VAL A 35 6.73 2.31 6.26
C VAL A 35 7.83 3.33 6.00
N LEU A 36 7.49 4.40 5.29
CA LEU A 36 8.32 5.58 5.08
C LEU A 36 7.61 6.84 5.60
N GLY A 37 8.37 7.75 6.19
CA GLY A 37 7.85 8.96 6.81
C GLY A 37 7.60 8.81 8.31
N ARG A 38 6.99 9.83 8.92
CA ARG A 38 6.76 9.86 10.36
C ARG A 38 5.65 8.92 10.78
N ALA A 39 5.84 8.21 11.89
CA ALA A 39 4.84 7.26 12.40
C ALA A 39 3.52 7.95 12.83
N ASP A 40 3.59 9.22 13.22
CA ASP A 40 2.50 10.07 13.69
C ASP A 40 1.92 11.00 12.60
N ALA A 41 2.31 10.82 11.34
CA ALA A 41 1.80 11.65 10.25
C ALA A 41 0.25 11.59 10.18
N PRO A 42 -0.42 12.72 9.86
CA PRO A 42 -1.87 12.81 9.92
C PRO A 42 -2.60 12.06 8.80
N VAL A 43 -1.89 11.56 7.78
CA VAL A 43 -2.52 10.78 6.71
C VAL A 43 -1.67 9.54 6.46
N THR A 44 -2.31 8.38 6.35
CA THR A 44 -1.68 7.15 5.90
C THR A 44 -2.03 6.89 4.45
N VAL A 45 -1.00 6.69 3.63
CA VAL A 45 -1.14 6.26 2.23
C VAL A 45 -0.57 4.86 2.09
N ILE A 46 -1.42 3.90 1.72
CA ILE A 46 -1.01 2.51 1.45
C ILE A 46 -0.97 2.32 -0.05
N GLU A 47 0.15 1.81 -0.56
CA GLU A 47 0.30 1.32 -1.93
C GLU A 47 0.42 -0.21 -1.91
N TYR A 48 -0.43 -0.88 -2.68
CA TYR A 48 -0.18 -2.25 -3.11
C TYR A 48 0.51 -2.23 -4.47
N ALA A 49 1.71 -2.82 -4.54
CA ALA A 49 2.56 -2.76 -5.73
C ALA A 49 3.33 -4.05 -5.97
N SER A 50 3.78 -4.21 -7.22
CA SER A 50 4.63 -5.31 -7.65
C SER A 50 5.90 -4.80 -8.30
N PHE A 51 7.03 -5.40 -7.95
CA PHE A 51 8.31 -5.12 -8.60
C PHE A 51 8.37 -5.59 -10.06
N SER A 52 7.39 -6.34 -10.56
CA SER A 52 7.26 -6.70 -11.99
C SER A 52 6.19 -5.92 -12.74
N CYS A 53 5.45 -5.02 -12.08
CA CYS A 53 4.41 -4.23 -12.73
C CYS A 53 5.00 -2.96 -13.35
N HIS A 54 4.84 -2.78 -14.66
CA HIS A 54 5.35 -1.60 -15.37
C HIS A 54 4.72 -0.30 -14.84
N HIS A 55 3.42 -0.29 -14.53
CA HIS A 55 2.76 0.88 -13.95
C HIS A 55 3.28 1.23 -12.55
N CYS A 56 3.71 0.24 -11.76
CA CYS A 56 4.35 0.48 -10.47
C CYS A 56 5.74 1.11 -10.66
N ALA A 57 6.54 0.60 -11.60
CA ALA A 57 7.85 1.18 -11.90
C ALA A 57 7.72 2.60 -12.47
N ASP A 58 6.78 2.83 -13.39
CA ASP A 58 6.47 4.15 -13.94
C ASP A 58 6.11 5.15 -12.83
N TRP A 59 5.20 4.76 -11.93
CA TRP A 59 4.82 5.59 -10.79
C TRP A 59 6.00 5.84 -9.85
N HIS A 60 6.77 4.81 -9.51
CA HIS A 60 7.96 4.93 -8.66
C HIS A 60 9.01 5.87 -9.28
N ASN A 61 9.24 5.78 -10.58
CA ASN A 61 10.31 6.54 -11.24
C ASN A 61 9.88 7.99 -11.51
N MET A 62 8.62 8.23 -11.84
CA MET A 62 8.14 9.53 -12.32
C MET A 62 7.34 10.33 -11.28
N VAL A 63 6.59 9.66 -10.39
CA VAL A 63 5.64 10.29 -9.46
C VAL A 63 6.15 10.28 -8.03
N PHE A 64 6.66 9.14 -7.57
CA PHE A 64 7.10 8.96 -6.18
C PHE A 64 8.12 10.00 -5.70
N PRO A 65 9.12 10.47 -6.50
CA PRO A 65 10.08 11.46 -6.00
C PRO A 65 9.41 12.77 -5.57
N LEU A 66 8.44 13.26 -6.37
CA LEU A 66 7.68 14.46 -6.05
C LEU A 66 6.67 14.21 -4.92
N PHE A 67 6.00 13.05 -4.93
CA PHE A 67 5.10 12.65 -3.85
C PHE A 67 5.82 12.61 -2.50
N LYS A 68 6.99 11.96 -2.46
CA LYS A 68 7.85 11.87 -1.28
C LYS A 68 8.26 13.26 -0.80
N GLN A 69 8.82 14.07 -1.70
CA GLN A 69 9.28 15.43 -1.36
C GLN A 69 8.16 16.30 -0.78
N ARG A 70 6.96 16.25 -1.36
CA ARG A 70 5.86 17.16 -1.03
C ARG A 70 5.00 16.71 0.13
N LEU A 71 4.93 15.40 0.39
CA LEU A 71 3.95 14.84 1.34
C LEU A 71 4.61 13.99 2.43
N ILE A 72 5.57 13.13 2.09
CA ILE A 72 6.24 12.28 3.08
C ILE A 72 7.26 13.10 3.87
N ASP A 73 8.15 13.80 3.18
CA ASP A 73 9.27 14.53 3.80
C ASP A 73 8.80 15.76 4.59
N THR A 74 7.66 16.34 4.21
CA THR A 74 6.99 17.40 4.99
C THR A 74 6.21 16.85 6.20
N GLY A 75 6.21 15.53 6.40
CA GLY A 75 5.54 14.87 7.51
C GLY A 75 4.01 14.83 7.43
N GLN A 76 3.42 15.08 6.26
CA GLN A 76 1.97 15.00 6.03
C GLN A 76 1.51 13.55 5.87
N VAL A 77 2.34 12.71 5.25
CA VAL A 77 2.01 11.33 4.91
C VAL A 77 2.94 10.33 5.58
N ARG A 78 2.34 9.32 6.20
CA ARG A 78 2.94 8.01 6.49
C ARG A 78 2.67 7.11 5.28
N TYR A 79 3.69 6.83 4.49
CA TYR A 79 3.57 5.99 3.32
C TYR A 79 3.85 4.54 3.68
N VAL A 80 3.06 3.62 3.13
CA VAL A 80 3.14 2.18 3.38
C VAL A 80 3.18 1.45 2.07
N PHE A 81 4.18 0.60 1.88
CA PHE A 81 4.28 -0.31 0.75
C PHE A 81 3.83 -1.72 1.18
N ARG A 82 2.90 -2.31 0.43
CA ARG A 82 2.45 -3.69 0.57
C ARG A 82 2.70 -4.47 -0.71
N ASP A 83 3.26 -5.66 -0.55
CA ASP A 83 3.60 -6.50 -1.69
C ASP A 83 2.34 -7.10 -2.31
N LEU A 84 2.17 -6.90 -3.61
CA LEU A 84 1.19 -7.62 -4.42
C LEU A 84 1.88 -8.16 -5.67
N PRO A 85 2.71 -9.22 -5.54
CA PRO A 85 3.47 -9.78 -6.66
C PRO A 85 2.55 -10.15 -7.83
N THR A 86 2.82 -9.60 -9.01
CA THR A 86 2.07 -9.85 -10.26
C THR A 86 2.87 -10.73 -11.23
N ASN A 87 2.31 -11.07 -12.39
CA ASN A 87 3.08 -11.78 -13.42
C ASN A 87 4.32 -10.97 -13.85
N PRO A 88 5.41 -11.64 -14.25
CA PRO A 88 5.67 -13.07 -14.06
C PRO A 88 5.99 -13.42 -12.59
N PRO A 89 5.37 -14.47 -12.00
CA PRO A 89 5.51 -14.79 -10.57
C PRO A 89 6.92 -15.24 -10.16
N GLU A 90 7.67 -15.84 -11.07
CA GLU A 90 9.07 -16.23 -10.90
C GLU A 90 10.01 -15.03 -10.71
N LEU A 91 9.59 -13.83 -11.13
CA LEU A 91 10.31 -12.58 -10.88
C LEU A 91 9.73 -11.84 -9.67
N SER A 92 8.42 -11.63 -9.64
CA SER A 92 7.80 -10.73 -8.67
C SER A 92 7.83 -11.26 -7.24
N GLY A 93 7.65 -12.56 -7.04
CA GLY A 93 7.71 -13.19 -5.72
C GLY A 93 9.11 -13.09 -5.11
N PRO A 94 10.17 -13.53 -5.82
CA PRO A 94 11.54 -13.39 -5.32
C PRO A 94 11.99 -11.94 -5.13
N ALA A 95 11.57 -11.01 -6.00
CA ALA A 95 11.87 -9.58 -5.83
C ALA A 95 11.24 -9.01 -4.54
N ALA A 96 9.98 -9.35 -4.24
CA ALA A 96 9.32 -8.96 -2.99
C ALA A 96 10.04 -9.55 -1.76
N ALA A 97 10.42 -10.83 -1.82
CA ALA A 97 11.15 -11.48 -0.75
C ALA A 97 12.54 -10.85 -0.52
N LEU A 98 13.26 -10.53 -1.61
CA LEU A 98 14.54 -9.82 -1.57
C LEU A 98 14.40 -8.46 -0.86
N ALA A 99 13.44 -7.64 -1.27
CA ALA A 99 13.20 -6.33 -0.66
C ALA A 99 12.87 -6.45 0.84
N ARG A 100 11.99 -7.38 1.22
CA ARG A 100 11.63 -7.64 2.63
C ARG A 100 12.80 -8.09 3.49
N CYS A 101 13.78 -8.75 2.89
CA CYS A 101 14.95 -9.29 3.56
C CYS A 101 16.10 -8.30 3.71
N ALA A 102 15.94 -7.06 3.25
CA ALA A 102 16.91 -6.00 3.49
C ALA A 102 17.15 -5.74 4.99
N ALA A 103 18.30 -5.15 5.33
CA ALA A 103 18.58 -4.67 6.67
C ALA A 103 17.53 -3.63 7.12
N PRO A 104 17.37 -3.40 8.45
CA PRO A 104 16.48 -2.37 8.95
C PRO A 104 16.73 -1.01 8.27
N GLY A 105 15.67 -0.37 7.80
CA GLY A 105 15.74 0.92 7.08
C GLY A 105 16.16 0.82 5.60
N LYS A 106 16.52 -0.36 5.08
CA LYS A 106 17.00 -0.53 3.69
C LYS A 106 15.93 -0.98 2.69
N PHE A 107 14.70 -1.25 3.14
CA PHE A 107 13.64 -1.71 2.25
C PHE A 107 13.41 -0.77 1.06
N PHE A 108 13.27 0.53 1.29
CA PHE A 108 12.96 1.49 0.22
C PHE A 108 14.15 1.75 -0.71
N ASP A 109 15.38 1.58 -0.22
CA ASP A 109 16.58 1.61 -1.07
C ASP A 109 16.54 0.43 -2.06
N VAL A 110 16.24 -0.77 -1.57
CA VAL A 110 16.11 -1.98 -2.41
C VAL A 110 14.93 -1.88 -3.36
N ALA A 111 13.78 -1.43 -2.87
CA ALA A 111 12.58 -1.23 -3.69
C ALA A 111 12.85 -0.27 -4.86
N SER A 112 13.59 0.82 -4.59
CA SER A 112 13.98 1.78 -5.61
C SER A 112 14.89 1.19 -6.68
N VAL A 113 15.90 0.39 -6.28
CA VAL A 113 16.76 -0.31 -7.23
C VAL A 113 15.97 -1.28 -8.11
N LEU A 114 15.08 -2.07 -7.50
CA LEU A 114 14.24 -3.02 -8.23
C LEU A 114 13.32 -2.31 -9.23
N MET A 115 12.63 -1.24 -8.84
CA MET A 115 11.74 -0.50 -9.74
C MET A 115 12.49 0.19 -10.89
N HIS A 116 13.67 0.77 -10.64
CA HIS A 116 14.49 1.37 -11.70
C HIS A 116 15.03 0.32 -12.69
N GLY A 117 15.45 -0.84 -12.20
CA GLY A 117 16.03 -1.90 -13.03
C GLY A 117 15.01 -2.81 -13.72
N GLN A 118 13.73 -2.69 -13.40
CA GLN A 118 12.67 -3.62 -13.83
C GLN A 118 12.62 -3.81 -15.36
N SER A 119 12.74 -2.74 -16.13
CA SER A 119 12.60 -2.80 -17.58
C SER A 119 13.68 -3.66 -18.24
N ALA A 120 14.88 -3.72 -17.67
CA ALA A 120 15.98 -4.52 -18.22
C ALA A 120 15.63 -6.02 -18.17
N VAL A 121 15.14 -6.51 -17.03
CA VAL A 121 14.80 -7.94 -16.87
C VAL A 121 13.53 -8.31 -17.63
N LEU A 122 12.50 -7.44 -17.64
CA LEU A 122 11.24 -7.74 -18.33
C LEU A 122 11.36 -7.76 -19.85
N ASN A 123 12.41 -7.15 -20.39
CA ASN A 123 12.73 -7.17 -21.82
C ASN A 123 13.75 -8.27 -22.21
N GLY A 124 13.86 -9.32 -21.39
CA GLY A 124 14.71 -10.48 -21.67
C GLY A 124 16.13 -10.39 -21.14
N GLY A 125 16.43 -9.40 -20.29
CA GLY A 125 17.69 -9.31 -19.56
C GLY A 125 17.81 -10.38 -18.46
N ASP A 126 19.02 -10.54 -17.94
CA ASP A 126 19.31 -11.53 -16.91
C ASP A 126 18.75 -11.09 -15.53
N GLN A 127 18.14 -12.04 -14.83
CA GLN A 127 17.54 -11.78 -13.52
C GLN A 127 18.58 -11.46 -12.43
N GLN A 128 19.78 -12.05 -12.50
CA GLN A 128 20.85 -11.78 -11.54
C GLN A 128 21.40 -10.37 -11.73
N ASP A 129 21.46 -9.86 -12.96
CA ASP A 129 21.84 -8.46 -13.21
C ASP A 129 20.84 -7.47 -12.59
N TRP A 130 19.57 -7.87 -12.45
CA TRP A 130 18.56 -7.08 -11.75
C TRP A 130 18.64 -7.22 -10.22
N TYR A 131 18.93 -8.42 -9.70
CA TYR A 131 18.98 -8.68 -8.25
C TYR A 131 20.30 -8.30 -7.58
N ALA A 132 21.43 -8.38 -8.27
CA ALA A 132 22.73 -8.04 -7.73
C ALA A 132 22.79 -6.61 -7.13
N PRO A 133 22.38 -5.54 -7.83
CA PRO A 133 22.39 -4.20 -7.25
C PRO A 133 21.39 -4.06 -6.09
N ALA A 134 20.26 -4.77 -6.14
CA ALA A 134 19.27 -4.79 -5.07
C ALA A 134 19.83 -5.47 -3.80
N ILE A 135 20.60 -6.55 -3.94
CA ILE A 135 21.34 -7.19 -2.84
C ILE A 135 22.38 -6.22 -2.28
N THR A 136 23.14 -5.51 -3.13
CA THR A 136 24.11 -4.51 -2.67
C THR A 136 23.44 -3.39 -1.86
N ALA A 137 22.29 -2.88 -2.32
CA ALA A 137 21.53 -1.85 -1.61
C ALA A 137 20.91 -2.34 -0.29
N SER A 138 20.73 -3.66 -0.13
CA SER A 138 20.04 -4.26 1.01
C SER A 138 20.78 -4.11 2.34
N GLY A 139 22.09 -3.82 2.31
CA GLY A 139 22.93 -3.81 3.51
C GLY A 139 23.17 -5.22 4.10
N ARG A 140 22.93 -6.27 3.31
CA ARG A 140 23.19 -7.68 3.65
C ARG A 140 23.95 -8.39 2.55
N THR A 141 24.63 -9.47 2.91
CA THR A 141 25.28 -10.36 1.94
C THR A 141 24.24 -11.27 1.27
N LYS A 142 24.55 -11.79 0.09
CA LYS A 142 23.67 -12.75 -0.60
C LYS A 142 23.29 -13.96 0.30
N PRO A 143 24.22 -14.62 1.02
CA PRO A 143 23.83 -15.72 1.92
C PRO A 143 22.85 -15.30 3.03
N GLN A 144 22.97 -14.08 3.57
CA GLN A 144 22.03 -13.56 4.58
C GLN A 144 20.64 -13.31 3.99
N ILE A 145 20.58 -12.80 2.75
CA ILE A 145 19.34 -12.65 1.99
C ILE A 145 18.70 -14.02 1.75
N ASP A 146 19.45 -14.97 1.19
CA ASP A 146 18.96 -16.32 0.87
C ASP A 146 18.39 -17.00 2.13
N ALA A 147 19.10 -16.91 3.26
CA ALA A 147 18.65 -17.45 4.54
C ALA A 147 17.35 -16.78 5.03
N CYS A 148 17.20 -15.47 4.84
CA CYS A 148 15.99 -14.73 5.20
C CYS A 148 14.80 -15.08 4.28
N ILE A 149 15.02 -15.23 2.98
CA ILE A 149 13.98 -15.61 2.02
C ILE A 149 13.40 -16.98 2.36
N ALA A 150 14.24 -17.91 2.84
CA ALA A 150 13.82 -19.24 3.26
C ALA A 150 12.96 -19.26 4.53
N LEU A 151 12.88 -18.16 5.30
CA LEU A 151 12.09 -18.11 6.52
C LEU A 151 10.58 -18.16 6.21
N PRO A 152 9.80 -19.00 6.91
CA PRO A 152 8.34 -19.01 6.79
C PRO A 152 7.69 -17.65 7.04
N ALA A 153 8.30 -16.82 7.90
CA ALA A 153 7.84 -15.47 8.21
C ALA A 153 7.87 -14.53 6.99
N THR A 154 8.88 -14.66 6.10
CA THR A 154 8.99 -13.85 4.89
C THR A 154 7.83 -14.16 3.94
N ARG A 155 7.58 -15.45 3.70
CA ARG A 155 6.44 -15.92 2.90
C ARG A 155 5.10 -15.51 3.51
N ALA A 156 4.94 -15.68 4.82
CA ALA A 156 3.71 -15.32 5.52
C ALA A 156 3.40 -13.83 5.40
N ALA A 157 4.42 -12.96 5.46
CA ALA A 157 4.22 -11.53 5.34
C ALA A 157 3.77 -11.10 3.93
N ILE A 158 4.34 -11.69 2.87
CA ILE A 158 3.91 -11.46 1.49
C ILE A 158 2.48 -11.99 1.29
N GLN A 159 2.19 -13.21 1.77
CA GLN A 159 0.85 -13.79 1.65
C GLN A 159 -0.20 -12.98 2.40
N ARG A 160 0.15 -12.41 3.56
CA ARG A 160 -0.72 -11.50 4.30
C ARG A 160 -1.06 -10.28 3.45
N ASP A 161 -0.06 -9.64 2.84
CA ASP A 161 -0.29 -8.46 2.00
C ASP A 161 -1.20 -8.80 0.80
N ILE A 162 -0.94 -9.92 0.12
CA ILE A 162 -1.79 -10.45 -0.97
C ILE A 162 -3.24 -10.63 -0.49
N GLN A 163 -3.45 -11.32 0.64
CA GLN A 163 -4.79 -11.57 1.16
C GLN A 163 -5.51 -10.26 1.49
N THR A 164 -4.81 -9.31 2.13
CA THR A 164 -5.40 -8.01 2.46
C THR A 164 -5.72 -7.15 1.24
N ALA A 165 -5.02 -7.36 0.12
CA ALA A 165 -5.35 -6.74 -1.16
C ALA A 165 -6.64 -7.32 -1.74
N VAL A 166 -6.78 -8.65 -1.73
CA VAL A 166 -7.98 -9.36 -2.18
C VAL A 166 -9.19 -8.96 -1.36
N ASP A 167 -9.07 -8.96 -0.02
CA ASP A 167 -10.15 -8.57 0.89
C ASP A 167 -10.56 -7.11 0.69
N ALA A 168 -9.62 -6.24 0.30
CA ALA A 168 -9.86 -4.84 -0.03
C ALA A 168 -10.39 -4.61 -1.46
N GLY A 169 -10.61 -5.67 -2.23
CA GLY A 169 -11.11 -5.60 -3.61
C GLY A 169 -10.10 -5.05 -4.61
N VAL A 170 -8.79 -5.14 -4.34
CA VAL A 170 -7.73 -4.71 -5.26
C VAL A 170 -7.70 -5.65 -6.46
N THR A 171 -7.90 -5.09 -7.65
CA THR A 171 -7.93 -5.84 -8.92
C THR A 171 -6.69 -5.61 -9.80
N GLY A 172 -5.77 -4.74 -9.38
CA GLY A 172 -4.54 -4.44 -10.14
C GLY A 172 -3.60 -3.49 -9.39
N THR A 173 -2.42 -3.27 -9.95
CA THR A 173 -1.34 -2.47 -9.36
C THR A 173 -0.91 -1.30 -10.26
N PRO A 174 -0.37 -0.20 -9.69
CA PRO A 174 -0.42 0.12 -8.27
C PRO A 174 -1.85 0.42 -7.81
N ALA A 175 -2.19 0.12 -6.56
CA ALA A 175 -3.45 0.51 -5.94
C ALA A 175 -3.19 1.31 -4.67
N PHE A 176 -3.83 2.48 -4.56
CA PHE A 176 -3.60 3.41 -3.47
C PHE A 176 -4.82 3.55 -2.57
N PHE A 177 -4.58 3.54 -1.26
CA PHE A 177 -5.58 3.86 -0.24
C PHE A 177 -5.09 5.04 0.59
N VAL A 178 -5.98 6.00 0.86
CA VAL A 178 -5.71 7.15 1.73
C VAL A 178 -6.67 7.07 2.91
N ASN A 179 -6.14 6.87 4.13
CA ASN A 179 -6.92 6.57 5.35
C ASN A 179 -8.07 5.58 5.04
N GLY A 180 -7.69 4.41 4.54
CA GLY A 180 -8.63 3.33 4.22
C GLY A 180 -9.44 3.48 2.93
N ARG A 181 -9.44 4.64 2.27
CA ARG A 181 -10.28 4.87 1.10
C ARG A 181 -9.49 4.66 -0.19
N LEU A 182 -10.00 3.80 -1.08
CA LEU A 182 -9.41 3.57 -2.41
C LEU A 182 -9.40 4.88 -3.22
N VAL A 183 -8.27 5.18 -3.85
CA VAL A 183 -8.08 6.34 -4.73
C VAL A 183 -8.10 5.90 -6.18
N ALA A 184 -9.09 6.39 -6.94
CA ALA A 184 -9.23 6.07 -8.37
C ALA A 184 -8.16 6.77 -9.23
N ASP A 185 -7.90 8.05 -8.97
CA ASP A 185 -6.84 8.82 -9.63
C ASP A 185 -5.49 8.61 -8.93
N ARG A 186 -4.64 7.81 -9.55
CA ARG A 186 -3.34 7.37 -9.02
C ARG A 186 -2.21 8.37 -9.34
N SER A 187 -2.53 9.47 -10.02
CA SER A 187 -1.56 10.53 -10.30
C SER A 187 -1.14 11.26 -9.02
N LEU A 188 -0.07 12.06 -9.11
CA LEU A 188 0.32 12.95 -8.01
C LEU A 188 -0.83 13.85 -7.58
N GLY A 189 -1.52 14.46 -8.54
CA GLY A 189 -2.63 15.39 -8.26
C GLY A 189 -3.81 14.71 -7.58
N GLY A 190 -4.19 13.51 -8.03
CA GLY A 190 -5.24 12.70 -7.40
C GLY A 190 -4.91 12.33 -5.95
N LEU A 191 -3.68 11.88 -5.71
CA LEU A 191 -3.21 11.56 -4.36
C LEU A 191 -3.14 12.80 -3.47
N GLU A 192 -2.64 13.94 -3.98
CA GLU A 192 -2.60 15.20 -3.24
C GLU A 192 -4.02 15.68 -2.86
N VAL A 193 -5.01 15.55 -3.74
CA VAL A 193 -6.42 15.86 -3.45
C VAL A 193 -6.95 14.94 -2.34
N ALA A 194 -6.72 13.64 -2.46
CA ALA A 194 -7.18 12.66 -1.46
C ALA A 194 -6.54 12.90 -0.09
N VAL A 195 -5.23 13.19 -0.05
CA VAL A 195 -4.49 13.51 1.19
C VAL A 195 -5.04 14.76 1.85
N ARG A 196 -5.28 15.85 1.10
CA ARG A 196 -5.87 17.07 1.65
C ARG A 196 -7.27 16.82 2.22
N ALA A 197 -8.11 16.07 1.51
CA ALA A 197 -9.45 15.73 1.98
C ALA A 197 -9.40 14.90 3.26
N ALA A 198 -8.49 13.92 3.35
CA ALA A 198 -8.32 13.08 4.54
C ALA A 198 -7.77 13.86 5.74
N ALA A 199 -6.89 14.84 5.52
CA ALA A 199 -6.38 15.71 6.58
C ALA A 199 -7.46 16.66 7.14
N ALA A 200 -8.38 17.14 6.30
CA ALA A 200 -9.47 18.04 6.70
C ALA A 200 -10.62 17.33 7.45
N ALA A 201 -10.70 15.99 7.39
CA ALA A 201 -11.74 15.19 8.03
C ALA A 201 -11.41 14.77 9.48
N ARG A 202 -10.28 15.25 10.02
CA ARG A 202 -9.85 15.04 11.41
C ARG A 202 -10.19 16.23 12.28
#